data_AF-A0A7E4VRM9-F1
#
_entry.id   AF-A0A7E4VRM9-F1
#
_cell.length_a   1.000
_cell.length_b   1.000
_cell.length_c   1.000
_cell.angle_alpha   90.00
_cell.angle_beta   90.00
_cell.angle_gamma   90.00
#
_symmetry.space_group_name_H-M   'P 1'
#
loop_
_entity.id
_entity.type
_entity.pdbx_description
1 polymer ?
#
loop_
_entity_poly.entity_id
_entity_poly.type
_entity_poly.pdbx_seq_one_letter_code
_entity_poly.pdbx_strand_id
1 'polypeptide(L)'
;MRLSVIRRAASELLYIHNASKWPKALLDDVASQCTVQPDFITESEEASLLKEIEPHMKRLRYEKAHWDDAIYLYREREQRRWKPENEVVLDRIRKASFKPGAAHLSYIHVLDLHPEGHIKPHIDSVRYCGDVITGVSILSDCVMRLRHKDDKDVLIADLLLNRRSLYKLTGLGRYEFMHEILADEVSFFRDTRISKGRRISIICRDIPQRETAPNELQYKPLENVET
;
A
#
# COMPACT_ATOMS: atom_id res chain seq x y z
N MET A 1 13.23 20.31 -18.63
CA MET A 1 14.22 19.36 -18.06
C MET A 1 13.76 18.59 -16.81
N ARG A 2 12.83 19.07 -15.96
CA ARG A 2 12.33 18.30 -14.80
C ARG A 2 11.36 17.16 -15.14
N LEU A 3 10.49 17.34 -16.15
CA LEU A 3 9.50 16.33 -16.57
C LEU A 3 10.13 15.05 -17.16
N SER A 4 11.29 15.16 -17.82
CA SER A 4 12.00 14.02 -18.43
C SER A 4 12.72 13.14 -17.42
N VAL A 5 13.12 13.69 -16.27
CA VAL A 5 13.77 12.94 -15.18
C VAL A 5 12.74 12.15 -14.37
N ILE A 6 11.56 12.73 -14.12
CA ILE A 6 10.45 12.07 -13.43
C ILE A 6 9.93 10.87 -14.23
N ARG A 7 9.80 11.01 -15.57
CA ARG A 7 9.43 9.88 -16.45
C ARG A 7 10.48 8.75 -16.47
N ARG A 8 11.76 9.05 -16.25
CA ARG A 8 12.84 8.05 -16.25
C ARG A 8 12.89 7.27 -14.93
N ALA A 9 12.70 7.94 -13.80
CA ALA A 9 12.66 7.30 -12.48
C ALA A 9 11.42 6.40 -12.29
N ALA A 10 10.25 6.80 -12.81
CA ALA A 10 9.07 5.93 -12.84
C ALA A 10 9.32 4.62 -13.61
N SER A 11 10.23 4.63 -14.59
CA SER A 11 10.55 3.44 -15.39
C SER A 11 11.44 2.41 -14.70
N GLU A 12 12.09 2.75 -13.59
CA GLU A 12 12.98 1.82 -12.88
C GLU A 12 12.22 1.01 -11.82
N LEU A 13 11.18 1.58 -11.21
CA LEU A 13 10.43 0.93 -10.13
C LEU A 13 9.09 0.33 -10.59
N LEU A 14 8.68 0.57 -11.84
CA LEU A 14 7.55 -0.08 -12.49
C LEU A 14 8.07 -0.96 -13.63
N TYR A 15 7.56 -2.18 -13.70
CA TYR A 15 7.82 -3.08 -14.81
C TYR A 15 6.50 -3.61 -15.37
N ILE A 16 6.29 -3.46 -16.68
CA ILE A 16 5.10 -3.96 -17.36
C ILE A 16 5.45 -5.27 -18.09
N HIS A 17 4.80 -6.35 -17.68
CA HIS A 17 4.91 -7.64 -18.36
C HIS A 17 4.10 -7.62 -19.65
N ASN A 18 4.59 -8.31 -20.68
CA ASN A 18 3.88 -8.45 -21.96
C ASN A 18 3.44 -7.10 -22.57
N ALA A 19 4.22 -6.02 -22.40
CA ALA A 19 3.81 -4.65 -22.74
C ALA A 19 3.25 -4.49 -24.17
N SER A 20 3.69 -5.30 -25.14
CA SER A 20 3.17 -5.31 -26.51
C SER A 20 1.72 -5.78 -26.65
N LYS A 21 1.19 -6.49 -25.65
CA LYS A 21 -0.21 -6.97 -25.59
C LYS A 21 -1.14 -5.96 -24.91
N TRP A 22 -0.61 -4.90 -24.30
CA TRP A 22 -1.41 -3.93 -23.58
C TRP A 22 -2.00 -2.87 -24.53
N PRO A 23 -3.27 -2.48 -24.34
CA PRO A 23 -3.77 -1.24 -24.91
C PRO A 23 -2.93 -0.04 -24.43
N LYS A 24 -2.56 0.85 -25.35
CA LYS A 24 -1.70 2.01 -25.03
C LYS A 24 -2.26 2.88 -23.91
N ALA A 25 -3.58 3.10 -23.89
CA ALA A 25 -4.23 3.89 -22.83
C ALA A 25 -4.01 3.28 -21.43
N LEU A 26 -4.15 1.94 -21.31
CA LEU A 26 -3.91 1.25 -20.03
C LEU A 26 -2.45 1.33 -19.57
N LEU A 27 -1.48 1.34 -20.50
CA LEU A 27 -0.07 1.56 -20.16
C LEU A 27 0.14 2.94 -19.52
N ASP A 28 -0.41 3.99 -20.15
CA ASP A 28 -0.30 5.36 -19.68
C ASP A 28 -1.02 5.55 -18.32
N ASP A 29 -2.18 4.91 -18.15
CA ASP A 29 -2.93 4.94 -16.90
C ASP A 29 -2.19 4.23 -15.76
N VAL A 30 -1.71 2.99 -15.97
CA VAL A 30 -0.96 2.28 -14.92
C VAL A 30 0.31 3.04 -14.54
N ALA A 31 1.05 3.57 -15.53
CA ALA A 31 2.26 4.34 -15.26
C ALA A 31 2.02 5.63 -14.46
N SER A 32 0.81 6.22 -14.55
CA SER A 32 0.46 7.45 -13.83
C SER A 32 -0.28 7.20 -12.51
N GLN A 33 -0.95 6.07 -12.36
CA GLN A 33 -1.83 5.74 -11.24
C GLN A 33 -1.23 4.73 -10.25
N CYS A 34 -0.20 4.00 -10.67
CA CYS A 34 0.53 3.04 -9.83
C CYS A 34 1.99 3.51 -9.69
N THR A 35 2.26 4.26 -8.63
CA THR A 35 3.54 4.98 -8.49
C THR A 35 4.31 4.54 -7.25
N VAL A 36 5.63 4.52 -7.35
CA VAL A 36 6.55 4.38 -6.21
C VAL A 36 7.49 5.58 -6.18
N GLN A 37 7.57 6.23 -5.02
CA GLN A 37 8.56 7.27 -4.74
C GLN A 37 9.63 6.68 -3.80
N PRO A 38 10.87 6.47 -4.28
CA PRO A 38 11.96 5.95 -3.44
C PRO A 38 12.39 6.98 -2.40
N ASP A 39 13.01 6.51 -1.31
CA ASP A 39 13.56 7.33 -0.23
C ASP A 39 12.62 8.45 0.25
N PHE A 40 11.33 8.13 0.36
CA PHE A 40 10.30 9.09 0.79
C PHE A 40 10.41 9.45 2.27
N ILE A 41 10.81 8.47 3.09
CA ILE A 41 11.22 8.69 4.47
C ILE A 41 12.74 8.54 4.59
N THR A 42 13.32 9.31 5.50
CA THR A 42 14.73 9.19 5.86
C THR A 42 14.95 8.00 6.80
N GLU A 43 16.20 7.58 6.98
CA GLU A 43 16.55 6.53 7.95
C GLU A 43 16.17 6.91 9.38
N SER A 44 16.30 8.20 9.74
CA SER A 44 15.90 8.69 11.06
C SER A 44 14.38 8.62 11.28
N GLU A 45 13.60 8.95 10.24
CA GLU A 45 12.15 8.84 10.29
C GLU A 45 11.70 7.39 10.35
N GLU A 46 12.33 6.49 9.58
CA GLU A 46 12.08 5.06 9.67
C GLU A 46 12.37 4.52 11.08
N ALA A 47 13.51 4.89 11.66
CA ALA A 47 13.86 4.50 13.02
C ALA A 47 12.87 5.04 14.07
N SER A 48 12.38 6.28 13.89
CA SER A 48 11.38 6.89 14.77
C SER A 48 10.02 6.18 14.69
N LEU A 49 9.55 5.87 13.48
CA LEU A 49 8.32 5.09 13.26
C LEU A 49 8.45 3.70 13.88
N LEU A 50 9.56 3.00 13.64
CA LEU A 50 9.84 1.68 14.22
C LEU A 50 9.84 1.72 15.76
N LYS A 51 10.51 2.70 16.35
CA LYS A 51 10.57 2.87 17.81
C LYS A 51 9.17 3.01 18.43
N GLU A 52 8.23 3.63 17.70
CA GLU A 52 6.86 3.79 18.15
C GLU A 52 6.01 2.52 17.95
N ILE A 53 6.08 1.88 16.79
CA ILE A 53 5.21 0.73 16.46
C ILE A 53 5.67 -0.59 17.07
N GLU A 54 6.98 -0.83 17.15
CA GLU A 54 7.58 -2.13 17.49
C GLU A 54 7.14 -2.67 18.86
N PRO A 55 7.04 -1.86 19.95
CA PRO A 55 6.59 -2.35 21.25
C PRO A 55 5.17 -2.92 21.24
N HIS A 56 4.32 -2.43 20.33
CA HIS A 56 2.95 -2.90 20.15
C HIS A 56 2.92 -4.14 19.24
N MET A 57 3.61 -4.09 18.10
CA MET A 57 3.63 -5.21 17.15
C MET A 57 4.19 -6.49 17.78
N LYS A 58 5.28 -6.40 18.56
CA LYS A 58 5.90 -7.55 19.23
C LYS A 58 4.98 -8.33 20.17
N ARG A 59 3.90 -7.72 20.65
CA ARG A 59 2.90 -8.37 21.53
C ARG A 59 1.87 -9.18 20.75
N LEU A 60 1.74 -8.93 19.44
CA LEU A 60 0.84 -9.65 18.55
C LEU A 60 1.56 -10.89 17.99
N ARG A 61 0.80 -11.98 17.84
CA ARG A 61 1.27 -13.20 17.19
C ARG A 61 1.11 -13.07 15.69
N TYR A 62 1.97 -13.75 14.93
CA TYR A 62 1.74 -13.90 13.50
C TYR A 62 0.57 -14.87 13.28
N GLU A 63 -0.40 -14.42 12.49
CA GLU A 63 -1.59 -15.14 12.06
C GLU A 63 -1.33 -15.75 10.69
N LYS A 64 -1.66 -17.04 10.52
CA LYS A 64 -1.43 -17.75 9.25
C LYS A 64 -2.44 -17.38 8.17
N ALA A 65 -3.68 -17.08 8.52
CA ALA A 65 -4.70 -16.60 7.59
C ALA A 65 -5.88 -16.00 8.38
N HIS A 66 -6.61 -15.08 7.73
CA HIS A 66 -7.85 -14.48 8.20
C HIS A 66 -9.06 -15.04 7.40
N TRP A 67 -10.29 -14.65 7.72
CA TRP A 67 -11.50 -15.21 7.06
C TRP A 67 -11.59 -14.92 5.56
N ASP A 68 -10.97 -13.85 5.08
CA ASP A 68 -10.89 -13.46 3.68
C ASP A 68 -9.64 -14.01 2.98
N ASP A 69 -8.75 -14.68 3.72
CA ASP A 69 -7.56 -15.41 3.25
C ASP A 69 -6.60 -14.58 2.35
N ALA A 70 -6.71 -13.25 2.40
CA ALA A 70 -5.93 -12.33 1.57
C ALA A 70 -4.48 -12.20 2.03
N ILE A 71 -4.21 -12.31 3.33
CA ILE A 71 -2.88 -12.13 3.91
C ILE A 71 -2.44 -13.40 4.65
N TYR A 72 -1.23 -13.86 4.35
CA TYR A 72 -0.62 -15.03 4.97
C TYR A 72 0.55 -14.64 5.87
N LEU A 73 0.61 -15.24 7.07
CA LEU A 73 1.69 -15.12 8.06
C LEU A 73 2.08 -13.67 8.38
N TYR A 74 1.12 -12.97 8.97
CA TYR A 74 1.18 -11.54 9.22
C TYR A 74 0.69 -11.19 10.62
N ARG A 75 0.90 -9.96 11.06
CA ARG A 75 0.21 -9.38 12.21
C ARG A 75 -0.10 -7.93 11.90
N GLU A 76 -1.25 -7.46 12.34
CA GLU A 76 -1.70 -6.13 11.99
C GLU A 76 -2.35 -5.41 13.16
N ARG A 77 -2.43 -4.08 13.04
CA ARG A 77 -3.23 -3.25 13.92
C ARG A 77 -3.54 -1.92 13.28
N GLU A 78 -4.56 -1.29 13.82
CA GLU A 78 -4.91 0.08 13.52
C GLU A 78 -4.35 1.02 14.60
N GLN A 79 -3.76 2.14 14.18
CA GLN A 79 -3.27 3.19 15.08
C GLN A 79 -3.79 4.57 14.70
N ARG A 80 -4.42 5.23 15.66
CA ARG A 80 -4.94 6.60 15.53
C ARG A 80 -4.02 7.67 16.11
N ARG A 81 -3.43 7.42 17.27
CA ARG A 81 -2.57 8.39 17.96
C ARG A 81 -1.12 8.09 17.64
N TRP A 82 -0.40 9.10 17.17
CA TRP A 82 1.02 9.03 16.88
C TRP A 82 1.79 10.08 17.65
N LYS A 83 3.09 9.84 17.89
CA LYS A 83 3.94 10.87 18.48
C LYS A 83 4.09 12.08 17.53
N PRO A 84 4.28 13.30 18.05
CA PRO A 84 4.39 14.50 17.23
C PRO A 84 5.42 14.39 16.09
N GLU A 85 6.58 13.79 16.35
CA GLU A 85 7.63 13.59 15.35
C GLU A 85 7.19 12.68 14.19
N ASN A 86 6.38 11.67 14.47
CA ASN A 86 5.88 10.73 13.46
C ASN A 86 4.62 11.27 12.76
N GLU A 87 3.80 12.07 13.43
CA GLU A 87 2.65 12.74 12.82
C GLU A 87 3.07 13.67 11.67
N VAL A 88 4.25 14.31 11.76
CA VAL A 88 4.83 15.11 10.66
C VAL A 88 5.09 14.25 9.41
N VAL A 89 5.58 13.02 9.60
CA VAL A 89 5.81 12.08 8.49
C VAL A 89 4.48 11.64 7.89
N LEU A 90 3.49 11.31 8.72
CA LEU A 90 2.15 10.92 8.30
C LEU A 90 1.43 12.05 7.54
N ASP A 91 1.55 13.29 8.00
CA ASP A 91 1.04 14.45 7.29
C ASP A 91 1.70 14.63 5.92
N ARG A 92 3.02 14.38 5.82
CA ARG A 92 3.73 14.38 4.53
C ARG A 92 3.23 13.28 3.60
N ILE A 93 3.00 12.06 4.11
CA ILE A 93 2.39 10.96 3.35
C ILE A 93 1.02 11.39 2.80
N ARG A 94 0.18 12.00 3.66
CA ARG A 94 -1.16 12.43 3.28
C ARG A 94 -1.12 13.49 2.18
N LYS A 95 -0.30 14.54 2.36
CA LYS A 95 -0.13 15.62 1.38
C LYS A 95 0.42 15.15 0.04
N ALA A 96 1.27 14.13 0.02
CA ALA A 96 1.81 13.56 -1.21
C ALA A 96 0.81 12.66 -1.95
N SER A 97 -0.19 12.13 -1.24
CA SER A 97 -1.05 11.06 -1.75
C SER A 97 -2.46 11.51 -2.07
N PHE A 98 -3.04 12.38 -1.26
CA PHE A 98 -4.45 12.75 -1.33
C PHE A 98 -4.64 14.21 -1.75
N LYS A 99 -5.82 14.51 -2.28
CA LYS A 99 -6.20 15.88 -2.63
C LYS A 99 -6.29 16.75 -1.36
N PRO A 100 -5.94 18.05 -1.43
CA PRO A 100 -6.18 18.97 -0.32
C PRO A 100 -7.63 18.92 0.14
N GLY A 101 -7.85 18.76 1.45
CA GLY A 101 -9.19 18.67 2.04
C GLY A 101 -9.89 17.30 1.90
N ALA A 102 -9.23 16.28 1.34
CA ALA A 102 -9.76 14.93 1.34
C ALA A 102 -9.96 14.42 2.78
N ALA A 103 -11.09 13.76 3.04
CA ALA A 103 -11.32 13.12 4.32
C ALA A 103 -10.52 11.81 4.39
N HIS A 104 -9.84 11.58 5.51
CA HIS A 104 -9.00 10.39 5.72
C HIS A 104 -9.57 9.50 6.81
N LEU A 105 -9.32 8.20 6.70
CA LEU A 105 -9.51 7.31 7.84
C LEU A 105 -8.62 7.80 8.98
N SER A 106 -9.22 7.96 10.17
CA SER A 106 -8.48 8.38 11.36
C SER A 106 -7.55 7.29 11.89
N TYR A 107 -7.81 6.04 11.53
CA TYR A 107 -6.99 4.88 11.87
C TYR A 107 -6.08 4.57 10.69
N ILE A 108 -4.79 4.45 10.99
CA ILE A 108 -3.74 4.08 10.04
C ILE A 108 -3.40 2.63 10.25
N HIS A 109 -3.44 1.88 9.15
CA HIS A 109 -3.20 0.46 9.16
C HIS A 109 -1.69 0.19 9.22
N VAL A 110 -1.25 -0.55 10.24
CA VAL A 110 0.13 -1.03 10.38
C VAL A 110 0.13 -2.53 10.17
N LEU A 111 0.71 -2.97 9.06
CA LEU A 111 0.83 -4.38 8.68
C LEU A 111 2.28 -4.84 8.78
N ASP A 112 2.55 -5.90 9.54
CA ASP A 112 3.86 -6.53 9.70
C ASP A 112 3.83 -7.94 9.12
N LEU A 113 4.55 -8.13 8.02
CA LEU A 113 4.71 -9.40 7.34
C LEU A 113 5.98 -10.11 7.83
N HIS A 114 5.82 -11.38 8.18
CA HIS A 114 6.95 -12.30 8.40
C HIS A 114 7.77 -12.45 7.11
N PRO A 115 9.08 -12.80 7.15
CA PRO A 115 9.85 -13.14 5.94
C PRO A 115 9.12 -14.08 4.97
N GLU A 116 8.46 -15.12 5.48
CA GLU A 116 7.65 -16.08 4.70
C GLU A 116 6.18 -15.64 4.45
N GLY A 117 5.74 -14.52 5.05
CA GLY A 117 4.39 -14.00 4.86
C GLY A 117 4.20 -13.35 3.50
N HIS A 118 3.00 -13.33 2.96
CA HIS A 118 2.72 -12.72 1.65
C HIS A 118 1.28 -12.22 1.60
N ILE A 119 0.96 -11.43 0.58
CA ILE A 119 -0.41 -10.95 0.35
C ILE A 119 -0.86 -11.51 -0.98
N LYS A 120 -1.96 -12.24 -1.01
CA LYS A 120 -2.56 -12.80 -2.22
C LYS A 120 -3.23 -11.69 -3.06
N PRO A 121 -3.48 -11.93 -4.37
CA PRO A 121 -4.15 -10.96 -5.22
C PRO A 121 -5.54 -10.58 -4.70
N HIS A 122 -5.74 -9.29 -4.41
CA HIS A 122 -7.02 -8.77 -3.95
C HIS A 122 -7.23 -7.30 -4.36
N ILE A 123 -8.48 -6.85 -4.29
CA ILE A 123 -8.86 -5.44 -4.44
C ILE A 123 -9.41 -4.97 -3.09
N ASP A 124 -8.88 -3.87 -2.55
CA ASP A 124 -9.36 -3.31 -1.29
C ASP A 124 -10.85 -2.96 -1.39
N SER A 125 -11.61 -3.33 -0.36
CA SER A 125 -13.04 -3.12 -0.30
C SER A 125 -13.43 -1.65 -0.48
N VAL A 126 -14.28 -1.38 -1.48
CA VAL A 126 -14.87 -0.05 -1.72
C VAL A 126 -15.74 0.45 -0.56
N ARG A 127 -16.13 -0.44 0.37
CA ARG A 127 -16.88 -0.08 1.57
C ARG A 127 -16.02 0.59 2.65
N TYR A 128 -14.70 0.34 2.62
CA TYR A 128 -13.77 0.77 3.66
C TYR A 128 -12.59 1.61 3.13
N CYS A 129 -12.33 1.59 1.82
CA CYS A 129 -11.27 2.35 1.17
C CYS A 129 -11.84 3.20 0.03
N GLY A 130 -11.52 4.50 0.02
CA GLY A 130 -11.83 5.42 -1.07
C GLY A 130 -10.94 5.24 -2.29
N ASP A 131 -10.59 6.34 -2.96
CA ASP A 131 -9.93 6.36 -4.26
C ASP A 131 -8.41 6.14 -4.21
N VAL A 132 -7.80 6.22 -3.03
CA VAL A 132 -6.35 6.23 -2.87
C VAL A 132 -5.91 5.26 -1.78
N ILE A 133 -5.09 4.29 -2.18
CA ILE A 133 -4.31 3.46 -1.26
C ILE A 133 -2.86 3.95 -1.33
N THR A 134 -2.29 4.30 -0.19
CA THR A 134 -0.88 4.73 -0.13
C THR A 134 -0.21 4.12 1.07
N GLY A 135 1.06 3.75 0.94
CA GLY A 135 1.78 3.14 2.06
C GLY A 135 3.27 3.30 1.98
N VAL A 136 3.90 3.42 3.14
CA VAL A 136 5.36 3.43 3.25
C VAL A 136 5.87 2.04 3.60
N SER A 137 6.87 1.57 2.85
CA SER A 137 7.57 0.30 3.10
C SER A 137 8.71 0.49 4.11
N ILE A 138 8.78 -0.35 5.13
CA ILE A 138 9.74 -0.26 6.24
C ILE A 138 10.43 -1.62 6.43
N LEU A 139 11.70 -1.62 6.87
CA LEU A 139 12.60 -2.77 7.10
C LEU A 139 13.17 -3.45 5.85
N SER A 140 12.34 -3.83 4.87
CA SER A 140 12.81 -4.59 3.70
C SER A 140 12.05 -4.25 2.42
N ASP A 141 12.74 -4.47 1.31
CA ASP A 141 12.22 -4.33 -0.04
C ASP A 141 11.22 -5.47 -0.32
N CYS A 142 10.26 -5.22 -1.20
CA CYS A 142 9.43 -6.28 -1.78
C CYS A 142 8.96 -5.94 -3.18
N VAL A 143 8.36 -6.93 -3.85
CA VAL A 143 7.66 -6.75 -5.12
C VAL A 143 6.16 -6.77 -4.85
N MET A 144 5.49 -5.67 -5.22
CA MET A 144 4.04 -5.64 -5.35
C MET A 144 3.68 -5.96 -6.79
N ARG A 145 2.89 -7.00 -7.01
CA ARG A 145 2.37 -7.33 -8.34
C ARG A 145 0.94 -6.87 -8.49
N LEU A 146 0.64 -6.31 -9.65
CA LEU A 146 -0.66 -5.83 -10.06
C LEU A 146 -1.15 -6.71 -11.21
N ARG A 147 -2.36 -7.26 -11.09
CA ARG A 147 -3.00 -8.08 -12.13
C ARG A 147 -4.36 -7.52 -12.46
N HIS A 148 -4.63 -7.23 -13.73
CA HIS A 148 -5.96 -6.80 -14.14
C HIS A 148 -7.00 -7.84 -13.73
N LYS A 149 -8.14 -7.40 -13.19
CA LYS A 149 -9.14 -8.30 -12.62
C LYS A 149 -9.73 -9.27 -13.65
N ASP A 150 -9.83 -8.86 -14.91
CA ASP A 150 -10.42 -9.66 -15.99
C ASP A 150 -9.38 -10.37 -16.88
N ASP A 151 -8.13 -9.91 -16.92
CA ASP A 151 -7.06 -10.47 -17.78
C ASP A 151 -5.77 -10.65 -16.99
N LYS A 152 -5.86 -11.53 -15.98
CA LYS A 152 -4.90 -11.69 -14.88
C LYS A 152 -3.54 -12.24 -15.29
N ASP A 153 -3.47 -12.87 -16.46
CA ASP A 153 -2.27 -13.56 -16.98
C ASP A 153 -1.54 -12.75 -18.05
N VAL A 154 -2.21 -11.79 -18.70
CA VAL A 154 -1.61 -10.93 -19.72
C VAL A 154 -1.27 -9.55 -19.16
N LEU A 155 -2.22 -8.93 -18.47
CA LEU A 155 -2.11 -7.55 -17.99
C LEU A 155 -1.54 -7.54 -16.56
N ILE A 156 -0.22 -7.73 -16.49
CA ILE A 156 0.54 -7.79 -15.23
C ILE A 156 1.58 -6.66 -15.17
N ALA A 157 1.63 -5.96 -14.05
CA ALA A 157 2.65 -4.98 -13.75
C ALA A 157 3.26 -5.24 -12.38
N ASP A 158 4.57 -5.06 -12.23
CA ASP A 158 5.26 -5.15 -10.95
C ASP A 158 5.75 -3.78 -10.51
N LEU A 159 5.60 -3.49 -9.21
CA LEU A 159 6.17 -2.35 -8.53
C LEU A 159 7.28 -2.84 -7.58
N LEU A 160 8.49 -2.29 -7.72
CA LEU A 160 9.55 -2.49 -6.76
C LEU A 160 9.35 -1.54 -5.58
N LEU A 161 8.97 -2.07 -4.43
CA LEU A 161 8.74 -1.31 -3.21
C LEU A 161 9.99 -1.36 -2.33
N ASN A 162 10.94 -0.46 -2.60
CA ASN A 162 12.14 -0.37 -1.78
C ASN A 162 11.80 0.03 -0.33
N ARG A 163 12.63 -0.40 0.61
CA ARG A 163 12.63 0.12 1.98
C ARG A 163 12.66 1.65 1.94
N ARG A 164 11.82 2.27 2.76
CA ARG A 164 11.55 3.72 2.84
C ARG A 164 10.81 4.35 1.65
N SER A 165 10.36 3.56 0.67
CA SER A 165 9.57 4.09 -0.44
C SER A 165 8.11 4.36 -0.04
N LEU A 166 7.48 5.35 -0.65
CA LEU A 166 6.04 5.54 -0.65
C LEU A 166 5.45 4.97 -1.95
N TYR A 167 4.57 3.98 -1.85
CA TYR A 167 3.76 3.55 -2.98
C TYR A 167 2.38 4.20 -2.94
N LYS A 168 1.77 4.39 -4.11
CA LYS A 168 0.43 4.92 -4.27
C LYS A 168 -0.30 4.23 -5.41
N LEU A 169 -1.50 3.73 -5.13
CA LEU A 169 -2.44 3.17 -6.08
C LEU A 169 -3.69 4.06 -6.13
N THR A 170 -4.05 4.53 -7.32
CA THR A 170 -5.26 5.32 -7.58
C THR A 170 -5.99 4.81 -8.82
N GLY A 171 -7.20 5.32 -9.08
CA GLY A 171 -7.91 5.08 -10.33
C GLY A 171 -8.03 3.59 -10.69
N LEU A 172 -7.72 3.25 -11.93
CA LEU A 172 -7.70 1.87 -12.42
C LEU A 172 -6.75 0.99 -11.60
N GLY A 173 -5.60 1.51 -11.19
CA GLY A 173 -4.66 0.79 -10.32
C GLY A 173 -5.27 0.31 -9.00
N ARG A 174 -6.23 1.07 -8.45
CA ARG A 174 -6.94 0.74 -7.21
C ARG A 174 -8.23 -0.07 -7.43
N TYR A 175 -8.90 0.11 -8.57
CA TYR A 175 -10.23 -0.45 -8.82
C TYR A 175 -10.25 -1.65 -9.77
N GLU A 176 -9.32 -1.71 -10.71
CA GLU A 176 -9.28 -2.68 -11.81
C GLU A 176 -8.12 -3.67 -11.70
N PHE A 177 -7.12 -3.35 -10.88
CA PHE A 177 -5.98 -4.24 -10.63
C PHE A 177 -6.04 -4.83 -9.23
N MET A 178 -5.99 -6.15 -9.16
CA MET A 178 -5.68 -6.85 -7.92
C MET A 178 -4.22 -6.62 -7.58
N HIS A 179 -3.93 -6.25 -6.34
CA HIS A 179 -2.57 -6.11 -5.85
C HIS A 179 -2.20 -7.27 -4.91
N GLU A 180 -0.95 -7.69 -4.98
CA GLU A 180 -0.38 -8.77 -4.18
C GLU A 180 1.06 -8.40 -3.75
N ILE A 181 1.52 -8.95 -2.63
CA ILE A 181 2.94 -8.88 -2.23
C ILE A 181 3.49 -10.28 -2.38
N LEU A 182 4.46 -10.46 -3.27
CA LEU A 182 4.98 -11.76 -3.64
C LEU A 182 5.66 -12.47 -2.46
N ALA A 183 5.51 -13.80 -2.40
CA ALA A 183 6.27 -14.67 -1.51
C ALA A 183 7.75 -14.74 -1.96
N ASP A 184 8.66 -15.11 -1.04
CA ASP A 184 10.11 -15.05 -1.29
C ASP A 184 10.56 -15.91 -2.49
N GLU A 185 9.90 -17.05 -2.69
CA GLU A 185 10.21 -18.02 -3.73
C GLU A 185 9.97 -17.47 -5.14
N VAL A 186 9.04 -16.52 -5.27
CA VAL A 186 8.62 -15.92 -6.53
C VAL A 186 8.81 -14.41 -6.59
N SER A 187 9.51 -13.84 -5.59
CA SER A 187 9.78 -12.41 -5.47
C SER A 187 10.90 -11.99 -6.43
N PHE A 188 10.52 -11.76 -7.69
CA PHE A 188 11.40 -11.25 -8.74
C PHE A 188 10.87 -9.92 -9.26
N PHE A 189 11.76 -8.96 -9.41
CA PHE A 189 11.49 -7.74 -10.16
C PHE A 189 12.34 -7.78 -11.43
N ARG A 190 11.69 -7.92 -12.59
CA ARG A 190 12.35 -8.30 -13.85
C ARG A 190 13.09 -9.63 -13.66
N ASP A 191 14.37 -9.67 -13.99
CA ASP A 191 15.24 -10.85 -13.84
C ASP A 191 16.01 -10.87 -12.52
N THR A 192 15.72 -9.93 -11.59
CA THR A 192 16.43 -9.81 -10.30
C THR A 192 15.58 -10.32 -9.16
N ARG A 193 16.11 -11.29 -8.40
CA ARG A 193 15.47 -11.77 -7.18
C ARG A 193 15.54 -10.70 -6.08
N ILE A 194 14.40 -10.38 -5.50
CA ILE A 194 14.28 -9.47 -4.35
C ILE A 194 14.05 -10.35 -3.11
N SER A 195 15.11 -10.53 -2.31
CA SER A 195 15.04 -11.36 -1.11
C SER A 195 14.11 -10.74 -0.08
N LYS A 196 13.14 -11.51 0.38
CA LYS A 196 12.10 -11.03 1.27
C LYS A 196 12.53 -11.13 2.73
N GLY A 197 12.55 -9.98 3.39
CA GLY A 197 12.74 -9.88 4.83
C GLY A 197 11.42 -9.75 5.59
N ARG A 198 11.54 -9.55 6.91
CA ARG A 198 10.43 -8.98 7.69
C ARG A 198 10.12 -7.60 7.13
N ARG A 199 8.87 -7.31 6.83
CA ARG A 199 8.45 -6.06 6.21
C ARG A 199 7.31 -5.45 7.02
N ILE A 200 7.42 -4.17 7.32
CA ILE A 200 6.29 -3.42 7.86
C ILE A 200 5.81 -2.43 6.81
N SER A 201 4.49 -2.28 6.67
CA SER A 201 3.87 -1.19 5.93
C SER A 201 2.96 -0.37 6.83
N ILE A 202 3.05 0.95 6.67
CA ILE A 202 2.12 1.91 7.27
C ILE A 202 1.24 2.42 6.12
N ILE A 203 -0.02 1.97 6.09
CA ILE A 203 -0.96 2.21 5.00
C ILE A 203 -2.00 3.26 5.41
N CYS A 204 -2.11 4.30 4.61
CA CYS A 204 -3.13 5.32 4.71
C CYS A 204 -4.15 5.12 3.57
N ARG A 205 -5.43 5.33 3.89
CA ARG A 205 -6.53 5.30 2.93
C ARG A 205 -7.43 6.52 3.15
N ASP A 206 -8.04 6.99 2.08
CA ASP A 206 -9.12 7.96 2.15
C ASP A 206 -10.47 7.28 2.46
N ILE A 207 -11.42 8.09 2.91
CA ILE A 207 -12.78 7.61 3.21
C ILE A 207 -13.51 7.35 1.89
N PRO A 208 -14.27 6.26 1.75
CA PRO A 208 -15.15 6.04 0.61
C PRO A 208 -16.06 7.24 0.34
N GLN A 209 -16.20 7.62 -0.94
CA GLN A 209 -17.20 8.61 -1.33
C GLN A 209 -18.60 8.01 -1.13
N ARG A 210 -19.51 8.76 -0.48
CA ARG A 210 -20.85 8.27 -0.09
C ARG A 210 -21.69 7.75 -1.27
N GLU A 211 -21.41 8.17 -2.50
CA GLU A 211 -22.20 7.81 -3.69
C GLU A 211 -21.99 6.36 -4.15
N THR A 212 -20.93 5.66 -3.71
CA THR A 212 -20.67 4.24 -4.05
C THR A 212 -21.06 3.26 -2.95
N ALA A 213 -21.57 3.74 -1.81
CA ALA A 213 -22.11 2.88 -0.77
C ALA A 213 -23.57 2.55 -1.10
N PRO A 214 -23.98 1.27 -1.19
CA PRO A 214 -25.40 0.92 -1.17
C PRO A 214 -26.04 1.58 0.07
N ASN A 215 -27.21 2.18 -0.14
CA ASN A 215 -27.96 2.90 0.89
C ASN A 215 -27.97 2.17 2.24
N GLU A 216 -27.79 2.97 3.30
CA GLU A 216 -27.92 2.68 4.73
C GLU A 216 -26.78 1.92 5.42
N LEU A 217 -25.81 2.70 5.91
CA LEU A 217 -25.22 2.45 7.22
C LEU A 217 -25.35 3.73 8.06
N GLN A 218 -26.38 3.78 8.90
CA GLN A 218 -26.44 4.75 10.00
C GLN A 218 -25.34 4.38 11.00
N TYR A 219 -24.31 5.23 11.10
CA TYR A 219 -23.38 5.17 12.22
C TYR A 219 -24.15 5.58 13.48
N LYS A 220 -24.36 4.65 14.42
CA LYS A 220 -24.75 5.03 15.78
C LYS A 220 -23.58 5.79 16.41
N PRO A 221 -23.77 7.02 16.90
CA PRO A 221 -22.78 7.67 17.76
C PRO A 221 -22.49 6.75 18.96
N LEU A 222 -21.22 6.62 19.33
CA LEU A 222 -20.85 5.96 20.58
C LEU A 222 -21.43 6.82 21.71
N GLU A 223 -22.43 6.28 22.41
CA GLU A 223 -22.94 6.86 23.64
C GLU A 223 -21.79 7.00 24.64
N ASN A 224 -21.80 8.13 25.33
CA ASN A 224 -20.80 8.52 26.32
C ASN A 224 -20.51 7.37 27.28
N VAL A 225 -19.29 6.83 27.26
CA VAL A 225 -18.80 6.03 28.37
C VAL A 225 -18.40 7.02 29.46
N GLU A 226 -19.40 7.43 30.26
CA GLU A 226 -19.16 7.95 31.60
C GLU A 226 -18.75 6.78 32.50
N THR A 227 -17.46 6.68 32.81
CA THR A 227 -16.84 6.74 34.15
C THR A 227 -15.38 6.28 34.09
#